data_AF-A0A087TDX7-F1
#
_entry.id   AF-A0A087TDX7-F1
#
_cell.length_a   1.000
_cell.length_b   1.000
_cell.length_c   1.000
_cell.angle_alpha   90.00
_cell.angle_beta   90.00
_cell.angle_gamma   90.00
#
_symmetry.space_group_name_H-M   'P 1'
#
loop_
_entity.id
_entity.type
_entity.pdbx_description
1 polymer ?
#
loop_
_entity_poly.entity_id
_entity_poly.type
_entity_poly.pdbx_seq_one_letter_code
_entity_poly.pdbx_strand_id
1 'polypeptide(L)'
;MPPHERDMLMLASAKENLRKMAFFGLCEYQKISQYLFESTFHLHFLQPFHQLNETHGSLARIAISEDDIKQIRKLNHLDVQLYEFAVTLLKHRFNVMKSRDPSFETNYQNLGKKKSHVDTGYGSG
;
A
#
# COMPACT_ATOMS: atom_id res chain seq x y z
N MET A 1 30.18 -6.39 14.81
CA MET A 1 29.06 -7.09 14.16
C MET A 1 29.45 -7.35 12.71
N PRO A 2 29.55 -8.62 12.28
CA PRO A 2 29.73 -8.99 10.88
C PRO A 2 28.64 -8.36 9.99
N PRO A 3 28.94 -7.98 8.73
CA PRO A 3 27.97 -7.35 7.83
C PRO A 3 26.65 -8.14 7.70
N HIS A 4 26.74 -9.47 7.59
CA HIS A 4 25.57 -10.35 7.51
C HIS A 4 24.66 -10.28 8.75
N GLU A 5 25.23 -10.26 9.95
CA GLU A 5 24.44 -10.14 11.19
C GLU A 5 23.74 -8.78 11.28
N ARG A 6 24.41 -7.73 10.81
CA ARG A 6 23.82 -6.38 10.72
C ARG A 6 22.65 -6.35 9.76
N ASP A 7 22.81 -6.93 8.58
CA ASP A 7 21.79 -6.98 7.53
C ASP A 7 20.55 -7.73 8.00
N MET A 8 20.74 -8.88 8.67
CA MET A 8 19.66 -9.63 9.29
C MET A 8 18.90 -8.82 10.35
N LEU A 9 19.64 -8.14 11.24
CA LEU A 9 19.04 -7.34 12.31
C LEU A 9 18.26 -6.14 11.75
N MET A 10 18.82 -5.45 10.75
CA MET A 10 18.17 -4.32 10.07
C MET A 10 16.88 -4.77 9.37
N LEU A 11 16.94 -5.87 8.62
CA LEU A 11 15.77 -6.40 7.92
C LEU A 11 14.68 -6.85 8.90
N ALA A 12 15.05 -7.56 9.98
CA ALA A 12 14.10 -8.00 10.99
C ALA A 12 13.41 -6.80 11.68
N SER A 13 14.19 -5.77 12.05
CA SER A 13 13.67 -4.54 12.63
C SER A 13 12.71 -3.82 11.68
N ALA A 14 13.09 -3.67 10.40
CA ALA A 14 12.25 -3.03 9.40
C ALA A 14 10.92 -3.77 9.17
N LYS A 15 10.96 -5.10 9.05
CA LYS A 15 9.75 -5.94 8.92
C LYS A 15 8.83 -5.79 10.13
N GLU A 16 9.39 -5.81 11.34
CA GLU A 16 8.62 -5.69 12.56
C GLU A 16 7.99 -4.30 12.71
N ASN A 17 8.73 -3.25 12.37
CA ASN A 17 8.20 -1.89 12.36
C ASN A 17 7.07 -1.73 11.34
N LEU A 18 7.26 -2.22 10.11
CA LEU A 18 6.22 -2.19 9.07
C LEU A 18 4.96 -2.96 9.51
N ARG A 19 5.14 -4.12 10.17
CA ARG A 19 4.03 -4.92 10.71
C ARG A 19 3.26 -4.19 11.81
N LYS A 20 3.94 -3.39 12.64
CA LYS A 20 3.35 -2.62 13.74
C LYS A 20 2.68 -1.33 13.29
N MET A 21 3.01 -0.79 12.11
CA MET A 21 2.34 0.39 11.58
C MET A 21 0.84 0.14 11.43
N ALA A 22 0.04 1.11 11.90
CA ALA A 22 -1.42 1.10 11.75
C ALA A 22 -1.80 0.93 10.27
N PHE A 23 -1.11 1.64 9.38
CA PHE A 23 -1.32 1.55 7.94
C PHE A 23 0.00 1.78 7.17
N PHE A 24 0.13 1.13 6.02
CA PHE A 24 1.07 1.46 4.96
C PHE A 24 0.42 1.14 3.60
N GLY A 25 0.86 1.82 2.54
CA GLY A 25 0.41 1.59 1.17
C GLY A 25 1.55 1.19 0.26
N LEU A 26 1.21 0.63 -0.91
CA LEU A 26 2.16 0.32 -1.98
C LEU A 26 1.75 1.04 -3.26
N CYS A 27 2.73 1.62 -3.95
CA CYS A 27 2.49 2.46 -5.11
C CYS A 27 1.80 1.72 -6.26
N GLU A 28 2.04 0.42 -6.39
CA GLU A 28 1.44 -0.47 -7.40
C GLU A 28 0.01 -0.92 -7.04
N TYR A 29 -0.44 -0.62 -5.82
CA TYR A 29 -1.71 -1.09 -5.26
C TYR A 29 -2.50 0.06 -4.65
N GLN A 30 -2.67 1.16 -5.39
CA GLN A 30 -3.31 2.39 -4.89
C GLN A 30 -4.74 2.16 -4.40
N LYS A 31 -5.58 1.46 -5.17
CA LYS A 31 -6.98 1.19 -4.80
C LYS A 31 -7.10 0.32 -3.54
N ILE A 32 -6.25 -0.70 -3.40
CA ILE A 32 -6.16 -1.53 -2.19
C ILE A 32 -5.71 -0.69 -1.00
N SER A 33 -4.71 0.16 -1.21
CA SER A 33 -4.16 1.05 -0.18
C SER A 33 -5.22 2.04 0.30
N GLN A 34 -6.01 2.64 -0.61
CA GLN A 34 -7.12 3.51 -0.26
C GLN A 34 -8.15 2.77 0.61
N TYR A 35 -8.62 1.60 0.15
CA TYR A 35 -9.59 0.78 0.90
C TYR A 35 -9.11 0.47 2.31
N LEU A 36 -7.86 0.03 2.43
CA LEU A 36 -7.26 -0.31 3.72
C LEU A 36 -7.14 0.90 4.63
N PHE A 37 -6.75 2.07 4.11
CA PHE A 37 -6.67 3.31 4.89
C PHE A 37 -8.05 3.70 5.43
N GLU A 38 -9.04 3.79 4.54
CA GLU A 38 -10.41 4.17 4.89
C GLU A 38 -11.01 3.20 5.92
N SER A 39 -10.79 1.89 5.75
CA SER A 39 -11.26 0.85 6.67
C SER A 39 -10.54 0.89 8.02
N THR A 40 -9.25 1.23 8.05
CA THR A 40 -8.43 1.26 9.27
C THR A 40 -8.77 2.46 10.14
N PHE A 41 -9.01 3.63 9.53
CA PHE A 41 -9.24 4.87 10.26
C PHE A 41 -10.71 5.32 10.29
N HIS A 42 -11.61 4.60 9.63
CA HIS A 42 -13.02 4.96 9.47
C HIS A 42 -13.21 6.36 8.84
N LEU A 43 -12.39 6.67 7.84
CA LEU A 43 -12.42 7.92 7.07
C LEU A 43 -12.70 7.63 5.61
N HIS A 44 -13.10 8.65 4.85
CA HIS A 44 -13.28 8.54 3.40
C HIS A 44 -12.50 9.65 2.69
N PHE A 45 -11.77 9.30 1.63
CA PHE A 45 -11.15 10.29 0.77
C PHE A 45 -12.21 10.97 -0.11
N LEU A 46 -12.03 12.27 -0.36
CA LEU A 46 -12.91 13.03 -1.25
C LEU A 46 -12.76 12.64 -2.72
N GLN A 47 -11.57 12.15 -3.10
CA GLN A 47 -11.24 11.70 -4.44
C GLN A 47 -10.59 10.31 -4.36
N PRO A 48 -10.86 9.42 -5.35
CA PRO A 48 -10.23 8.13 -5.39
C PRO A 48 -8.73 8.24 -5.70
N PHE A 49 -7.95 7.27 -5.23
CA PHE A 49 -6.55 7.20 -5.60
C PHE A 49 -6.42 6.77 -7.06
N HIS A 50 -5.50 7.43 -7.78
CA HIS A 50 -5.20 7.12 -9.18
C HIS A 50 -4.00 6.18 -9.27
N GLN A 51 -4.18 5.04 -9.94
CA GLN A 51 -3.07 4.15 -10.25
C GLN A 51 -2.24 4.77 -11.39
N LEU A 52 -1.09 5.32 -11.04
CA LEU A 52 -0.12 5.83 -12.02
C LEU A 52 0.84 4.70 -12.39
N ASN A 53 0.59 4.07 -13.54
CA ASN A 53 1.48 3.02 -14.08
C ASN A 53 2.72 3.60 -14.75
N GLU A 54 2.67 4.88 -15.13
CA GLU A 54 3.80 5.63 -15.65
C GLU A 54 4.33 6.57 -14.56
N THR A 55 5.50 6.23 -14.04
CA THR A 55 6.24 7.04 -13.06
C THR A 55 7.60 7.40 -13.65
N HIS A 56 8.29 8.38 -13.09
CA HIS A 56 9.68 8.67 -13.46
C HIS A 56 10.57 7.41 -13.36
N GLY A 57 10.30 6.52 -12.40
CA GLY A 57 10.99 5.23 -12.28
C GLY A 57 10.69 4.25 -13.41
N SER A 58 9.43 4.16 -13.87
CA SER A 58 9.08 3.30 -15.01
C SER A 58 9.62 3.84 -16.34
N LEU A 59 9.70 5.16 -16.50
CA LEU A 59 10.35 5.78 -17.66
C LEU A 59 11.87 5.55 -17.63
N ALA A 60 12.51 5.72 -16.46
CA ALA A 60 13.93 5.42 -16.29
C ALA A 60 14.23 3.93 -16.55
N ARG A 61 13.36 3.01 -16.15
CA ARG A 61 13.48 1.56 -16.40
C ARG A 61 13.68 1.23 -17.88
N ILE A 62 13.05 1.96 -18.80
CA ILE A 62 13.17 1.74 -20.26
C ILE A 62 14.60 2.05 -20.75
N ALA A 63 15.29 2.99 -20.10
CA ALA A 63 16.63 3.44 -20.48
C ALA A 63 17.76 2.69 -19.75
N ILE A 64 17.45 1.79 -18.82
CA ILE A 64 18.45 1.08 -17.99
C ILE A 64 18.63 -0.35 -18.51
N SER A 65 19.89 -0.80 -18.62
CA SER A 65 20.21 -2.16 -19.04
C SER A 65 19.78 -3.20 -18.00
N GLU A 66 19.54 -4.45 -18.43
CA GLU A 66 19.18 -5.52 -17.49
C GLU A 66 20.32 -5.85 -16.51
N ASP A 67 21.58 -5.63 -16.89
CA ASP A 67 22.72 -5.83 -15.98
C ASP A 67 22.79 -4.76 -14.90
N ASP A 68 22.49 -3.50 -15.24
CA ASP A 68 22.36 -2.43 -14.25
C ASP A 68 21.19 -2.69 -13.30
N ILE A 69 20.07 -3.23 -13.79
CA ILE A 69 18.94 -3.62 -12.92
C ILE A 69 19.33 -4.73 -11.94
N LYS A 70 20.08 -5.75 -12.40
CA LYS A 70 20.61 -6.79 -11.50
C LYS A 70 21.52 -6.19 -10.45
N GLN A 71 22.38 -5.24 -10.83
CA GLN A 71 23.28 -4.55 -9.91
C GLN A 71 22.51 -3.70 -8.90
N ILE A 72 21.50 -2.93 -9.33
CA ILE A 72 20.62 -2.17 -8.44
C ILE A 72 19.93 -3.10 -7.44
N ARG A 73 19.38 -4.24 -7.90
CA ARG A 73 18.75 -5.23 -7.01
C ARG A 73 19.73 -5.82 -6.00
N LYS A 74 20.96 -6.12 -6.42
CA LYS A 74 22.02 -6.64 -5.54
C LYS A 74 22.40 -5.62 -4.46
N LEU A 75 22.52 -4.35 -4.84
CA LEU A 75 22.80 -3.27 -3.90
C LEU A 75 21.65 -3.05 -2.90
N ASN A 76 20.41 -3.22 -3.35
CA ASN A 76 19.19 -3.03 -2.56
C ASN A 76 18.57 -4.36 -2.09
N HIS A 77 19.38 -5.39 -1.85
CA HIS A 77 18.89 -6.75 -1.55
C HIS A 77 18.03 -6.83 -0.27
N LEU A 78 18.24 -5.94 0.71
CA LEU A 78 17.39 -5.84 1.90
C LEU A 78 16.03 -5.21 1.58
N ASP A 79 16.02 -4.13 0.81
CA ASP A 79 14.79 -3.48 0.36
C ASP A 79 13.94 -4.42 -0.51
N VAL A 80 14.56 -5.23 -1.37
CA VAL A 80 13.84 -6.26 -2.14
C VAL A 80 13.12 -7.24 -1.20
N GLN A 81 13.82 -7.76 -0.19
CA GLN A 81 13.23 -8.68 0.79
C GLN A 81 12.17 -8.01 1.69
N LEU A 82 12.35 -6.72 2.01
CA LEU A 82 11.36 -5.95 2.77
C LEU A 82 10.11 -5.68 1.94
N TYR A 83 10.27 -5.35 0.66
CA TYR A 83 9.18 -5.13 -0.28
C TYR A 83 8.35 -6.41 -0.51
N GLU A 84 8.99 -7.56 -0.71
CA GLU A 84 8.29 -8.85 -0.83
C GLU A 84 7.45 -9.17 0.42
N PHE A 85 7.99 -8.88 1.60
CA PHE A 85 7.27 -8.99 2.86
C PHE A 85 6.11 -7.99 2.91
N ALA A 86 6.32 -6.73 2.52
CA ALA A 86 5.30 -5.69 2.49
C ALA A 86 4.12 -6.06 1.58
N VAL A 87 4.39 -6.59 0.38
CA VAL A 87 3.37 -7.07 -0.57
C VAL A 87 2.54 -8.19 0.05
N THR A 88 3.20 -9.17 0.68
CA THR A 88 2.52 -10.28 1.36
C THR A 88 1.63 -9.78 2.50
N LEU A 89 2.17 -8.87 3.33
CA LEU A 89 1.45 -8.31 4.46
C LEU A 89 0.25 -7.44 4.02
N LEU A 90 0.40 -6.64 2.96
CA LEU A 90 -0.68 -5.83 2.40
C LEU A 90 -1.83 -6.71 1.91
N LYS A 91 -1.51 -7.75 1.12
CA LYS A 91 -2.51 -8.72 0.62
C LYS A 91 -3.22 -9.44 1.76
N HIS A 92 -2.49 -9.84 2.80
CA HIS A 92 -3.08 -10.46 3.98
C HIS A 92 -4.05 -9.50 4.69
N ARG A 93 -3.62 -8.27 5.00
CA ARG A 93 -4.48 -7.25 5.62
C ARG A 93 -5.73 -6.97 4.78
N PHE A 94 -5.58 -6.86 3.46
CA PHE A 94 -6.69 -6.68 2.53
C PHE A 94 -7.70 -7.83 2.60
N ASN A 95 -7.23 -9.08 2.56
CA ASN A 95 -8.11 -10.25 2.64
C ASN A 95 -8.84 -10.33 3.98
N VAL A 96 -8.17 -10.02 5.08
CA VAL A 96 -8.80 -9.96 6.42
C VAL A 96 -9.90 -8.90 6.44
N MET A 97 -9.63 -7.69 5.97
CA MET A 97 -10.63 -6.61 5.94
C MET A 97 -11.78 -6.93 4.99
N LYS A 98 -11.50 -7.49 3.82
CA LYS A 98 -12.50 -7.97 2.86
C LYS A 98 -13.43 -9.01 3.49
N SER A 99 -12.89 -9.99 4.22
CA SER A 99 -13.68 -11.05 4.86
C SER A 99 -14.61 -10.55 5.97
N ARG A 100 -14.30 -9.38 6.54
CA ARG A 100 -15.07 -8.73 7.62
C ARG A 100 -16.05 -7.67 7.12
N ASP A 101 -16.06 -7.38 5.83
CA ASP A 101 -16.95 -6.40 5.21
C ASP A 101 -18.07 -7.13 4.43
N PRO A 102 -19.30 -7.23 4.98
CA PRO A 102 -20.42 -7.87 4.30
C PRO A 102 -20.83 -7.17 3.01
N SER A 103 -20.48 -5.89 2.84
CA SER A 103 -20.79 -5.08 1.67
C SER A 103 -19.54 -4.73 0.87
N PHE A 104 -18.49 -5.57 0.97
CA PHE A 104 -17.18 -5.35 0.36
C PHE A 104 -17.27 -4.92 -1.10
N GLU A 105 -18.02 -5.65 -1.93
CA GLU A 105 -18.06 -5.36 -3.37
C GLU A 105 -18.61 -3.95 -3.62
N THR A 106 -19.69 -3.57 -2.93
CA THR A 106 -20.26 -2.24 -3.01
C THR A 106 -19.30 -1.17 -2.50
N ASN A 107 -18.68 -1.38 -1.33
CA ASN A 107 -17.76 -0.42 -0.72
C ASN A 107 -16.51 -0.22 -1.59
N TYR A 108 -15.92 -1.31 -2.06
CA TYR A 108 -14.70 -1.30 -2.86
C TYR A 108 -14.92 -0.69 -4.27
N GLN A 109 -16.09 -0.88 -4.86
CA GLN A 109 -16.45 -0.25 -6.15
C GLN A 109 -16.78 1.24 -6.02
N ASN A 110 -17.16 1.70 -4.83
CA ASN A 110 -17.56 3.09 -4.57
C ASN A 110 -16.49 3.91 -3.82
N LEU A 111 -15.28 3.38 -3.66
CA LEU A 111 -14.14 4.13 -3.11
C LEU A 111 -13.96 5.46 -3.83
N GLY A 112 -13.90 6.56 -3.05
CA GLY A 112 -13.75 7.92 -3.58
C GLY A 112 -14.95 8.47 -4.35
N LYS A 113 -16.07 7.73 -4.48
CA LYS A 113 -17.34 8.33 -4.90
C LYS A 113 -17.96 8.99 -3.67
N LYS A 114 -18.33 10.27 -3.76
CA LYS A 114 -19.12 10.93 -2.71
C LYS A 114 -20.30 10.02 -2.38
N LYS A 115 -20.45 9.62 -1.11
CA LYS A 115 -21.76 9.19 -0.61
C LYS A 115 -22.68 10.37 -0.94
N SER A 116 -23.66 10.15 -1.81
CA SER A 116 -24.72 11.12 -2.07
C SER A 116 -25.17 11.63 -0.70
N HIS A 117 -25.14 12.94 -0.54
CA HIS A 117 -25.53 13.65 0.68
C HIS A 117 -26.69 12.90 1.34
N VAL A 118 -26.44 12.24 2.47
CA VAL A 118 -27.54 11.90 3.36
C VAL A 118 -27.93 13.26 3.90
N ASP A 119 -29.10 13.76 3.51
CA ASP A 119 -29.75 14.89 4.15
C ASP A 119 -29.82 14.62 5.65
N THR A 120 -28.82 15.09 6.38
CA THR A 120 -28.96 15.35 7.80
C THR A 120 -29.93 16.51 7.88
N GLY A 121 -31.22 16.17 7.99
CA GLY A 121 -32.34 17.09 8.08
C GLY A 121 -32.27 18.02 9.28
N TYR A 122 -31.32 18.93 9.28
CA TYR A 122 -31.33 20.12 10.10
C TYR A 122 -31.98 21.22 9.29
N GLY A 123 -33.24 21.47 9.64
CA GLY A 123 -34.10 22.45 9.01
C GLY A 123 -33.52 23.86 9.09
N SER A 124 -33.79 24.60 8.03
CA SER A 124 -33.71 26.05 8.01
C SER A 124 -34.82 26.61 8.90
N GLY A 125 -34.43 27.20 10.03
CA GLY A 125 -35.24 28.22 10.70
C GLY A 125 -35.23 29.52 9.92
#